data_AF-A0A9W8N645-F1
#
_entry.id   AF-A0A9W8N645-F1
#
_cell.length_a   1.000
_cell.length_b   1.000
_cell.length_c   1.000
_cell.angle_alpha   90.00
_cell.angle_beta   90.00
_cell.angle_gamma   90.00
#
_symmetry.space_group_name_H-M   'P 1'
#
loop_
_entity.id
_entity.type
_entity.pdbx_description
1 polymer ?
#
loop_
_entity_poly.entity_id
_entity_poly.type
_entity_poly.pdbx_seq_one_letter_code
_entity_poly.pdbx_strand_id
1 'polypeptide(L)'
;MASETIELLNSIKPEDFSSDDRYAAKEAARKLLARLETPFELFWHMEFALPPLHTGLQMGLDLGLWSKWAELDKQTPSAPKTLDDLVEMCNRKIEPSLLRRFIRHIAVCHVLEEVDVDTWKPTPHSIALGDSSTNADQLVKFGTDFSLNLSVNLSKFLAEINYQEPLDLTKFDNHRNLRGQDFFEYCKVNPQAGSSFIGMMTAIRDYKMDWTAVYDTAQVTKGADFSRPLFVDIGGAHGLDSQRLLDHDSTLRDSDVGGKAKVILQDLPEVLTTHAHEKLDPRIERMPYDFFTPQPVQGARAYFFHAVPHDWPDVKCLKIFGEVRKAMTPGYSKLLVYEMVLPARDAMPLMTTLDVQLMVCLSGMERTEEHWKRLLKEAGFKVNSISRHPRAPESVIECVRDDEYFSWAPNDPDTAQVNISGFFERIAPVLITFNGKTQMTRWASSSEDNCYNLDIDLNVDNFCHNLLGFSKLDRSFNVDPGSRRDDKLRYFQSTQGLSGGGIAGTVAGTVAGVAIPGAAAYYFLQQR
;
A
#
# COMPACT_ATOMS: atom_id res chain seq x y z
N MET A 1 34.29 -8.79 32.64
CA MET A 1 33.79 -7.87 31.59
C MET A 1 33.31 -8.62 30.34
N ALA A 2 34.18 -9.08 29.42
CA ALA A 2 33.72 -9.70 28.17
C ALA A 2 32.99 -11.06 28.36
N SER A 3 33.53 -11.97 29.18
CA SER A 3 32.87 -13.26 29.50
C SER A 3 31.51 -13.07 30.17
N GLU A 4 31.45 -12.22 31.20
CA GLU A 4 30.20 -11.90 31.92
C GLU A 4 29.14 -11.28 31.01
N THR A 5 29.56 -10.44 30.05
CA THR A 5 28.62 -9.83 29.08
C THR A 5 28.07 -10.89 28.11
N ILE A 6 28.92 -11.82 27.65
CA ILE A 6 28.48 -12.92 26.78
C ILE A 6 27.54 -13.86 27.53
N GLU A 7 27.87 -14.21 28.78
CA GLU A 7 27.00 -15.01 29.65
C GLU A 7 25.65 -14.34 29.87
N LEU A 8 25.66 -13.03 30.15
CA LEU A 8 24.43 -12.24 30.25
C LEU A 8 23.61 -12.30 28.96
N LEU A 9 24.22 -12.03 27.79
CA LEU A 9 23.52 -12.07 26.51
C LEU A 9 22.92 -13.45 26.21
N ASN A 10 23.66 -14.52 26.48
CA ASN A 10 23.18 -15.89 26.28
C ASN A 10 22.09 -16.30 27.29
N SER A 11 21.99 -15.62 28.43
CA SER A 11 20.98 -15.90 29.44
C SER A 11 19.60 -15.29 29.12
N ILE A 12 19.54 -14.33 28.20
CA ILE A 12 18.30 -13.61 27.83
C ILE A 12 17.35 -14.55 27.09
N LYS A 13 16.10 -14.60 27.55
CA LYS A 13 15.03 -15.42 26.97
C LYS A 13 13.78 -14.59 26.64
N PRO A 14 12.91 -15.08 25.74
CA PRO A 14 11.65 -14.41 25.44
C PRO A 14 10.77 -14.18 26.68
N GLU A 15 10.82 -15.07 27.68
CA GLU A 15 10.01 -15.00 28.89
C GLU A 15 10.45 -13.89 29.86
N ASP A 16 11.63 -13.31 29.66
CA ASP A 16 12.13 -12.17 30.45
C ASP A 16 11.41 -10.86 30.11
N PHE A 17 10.63 -10.84 29.03
CA PHE A 17 9.95 -9.65 28.52
C PHE A 17 8.44 -9.84 28.49
N SER A 18 7.70 -8.76 28.75
CA SER A 18 6.29 -8.70 28.38
C SER A 18 6.14 -8.82 26.86
N SER A 19 4.93 -9.13 26.38
CA SER A 19 4.65 -9.18 24.92
C SER A 19 5.04 -7.89 24.22
N ASP A 20 4.89 -6.75 24.89
CA ASP A 20 5.14 -5.41 24.35
C ASP A 20 6.64 -5.09 24.37
N ASP A 21 7.32 -5.37 25.49
CA ASP A 21 8.75 -5.09 25.66
C ASP A 21 9.64 -5.98 24.79
N ARG A 22 9.18 -7.20 24.48
CA ARG A 22 9.90 -8.15 23.63
C ARG A 22 10.25 -7.55 22.27
N TYR A 23 9.39 -6.72 21.69
CA TYR A 23 9.66 -6.06 20.40
C TYR A 23 10.80 -5.06 20.48
N ALA A 24 10.80 -4.23 21.53
CA ALA A 24 11.87 -3.27 21.78
C ALA A 24 13.20 -3.98 22.08
N ALA A 25 13.16 -5.06 22.86
CA ALA A 25 14.32 -5.90 23.13
C ALA A 25 14.88 -6.53 21.85
N LYS A 26 14.02 -7.09 20.99
CA LYS A 26 14.42 -7.65 19.69
C LYS A 26 15.11 -6.60 18.81
N GLU A 27 14.55 -5.40 18.75
CA GLU A 27 15.13 -4.31 17.95
C GLU A 27 16.46 -3.81 18.55
N ALA A 28 16.59 -3.75 19.87
CA ALA A 28 17.84 -3.43 20.54
C ALA A 28 18.93 -4.47 20.24
N ALA A 29 18.58 -5.77 20.25
CA ALA A 29 19.46 -6.87 19.89
C ALA A 29 19.90 -6.80 18.42
N ARG A 30 18.98 -6.50 17.49
CA ARG A 30 19.30 -6.28 16.07
C ARG A 30 20.29 -5.13 15.89
N LYS A 31 20.08 -4.01 16.58
CA LYS A 31 21.00 -2.86 16.56
C LYS A 31 22.36 -3.21 17.20
N LEU A 32 22.38 -4.07 18.23
CA LEU A 32 23.62 -4.57 18.82
C LEU A 32 24.41 -5.41 17.82
N LEU A 33 23.76 -6.38 17.18
CA LEU A 33 24.39 -7.22 16.16
C LEU A 33 24.99 -6.37 15.04
N ALA A 34 24.24 -5.41 14.51
CA ALA A 34 24.71 -4.51 13.46
C ALA A 34 25.92 -3.63 13.87
N ARG A 35 26.17 -3.43 15.17
CA ARG A 35 27.38 -2.74 15.68
C ARG A 35 28.56 -3.68 15.89
N LEU A 36 28.29 -4.97 16.09
CA LEU A 36 29.31 -5.99 16.33
C LEU A 36 29.82 -6.60 15.03
N GLU A 37 28.95 -6.75 14.03
CA GLU A 37 29.30 -7.29 12.73
C GLU A 37 30.24 -6.34 11.97
N THR A 38 31.29 -6.91 11.41
CA THR A 38 32.07 -6.25 10.37
C THR A 38 31.25 -6.12 9.09
N PRO A 39 31.59 -5.18 8.20
CA PRO A 39 30.93 -5.09 6.89
C PRO A 39 30.97 -6.40 6.10
N PHE A 40 32.08 -7.15 6.17
CA PHE A 40 32.19 -8.44 5.49
C PHE A 40 31.20 -9.46 6.05
N GLU A 41 31.06 -9.57 7.38
CA GLU A 41 30.14 -10.52 8.01
C GLU A 41 28.68 -10.21 7.67
N LEU A 42 28.29 -8.93 7.68
CA LEU A 42 26.94 -8.50 7.30
C LEU A 42 26.60 -8.93 5.87
N PHE A 43 27.48 -8.63 4.89
CA PHE A 43 27.23 -9.01 3.50
C PHE A 43 27.40 -10.51 3.24
N TRP A 44 28.29 -11.19 3.98
CA TRP A 44 28.38 -12.65 3.94
C TRP A 44 27.07 -13.30 4.38
N HIS A 45 26.46 -12.79 5.45
CA HIS A 45 25.18 -13.25 5.92
C HIS A 45 24.11 -13.10 4.83
N MET A 46 23.99 -11.90 4.24
CA MET A 46 22.99 -11.60 3.21
C MET A 46 23.17 -12.42 1.91
N GLU A 47 24.40 -12.47 1.39
CA GLU A 47 24.66 -13.02 0.04
C GLU A 47 24.96 -14.53 0.05
N PHE A 48 25.53 -15.05 1.15
CA PHE A 48 26.01 -16.43 1.20
C PHE A 48 25.36 -17.29 2.27
N ALA A 49 24.86 -16.71 3.38
CA ALA A 49 24.18 -17.50 4.40
C ALA A 49 22.67 -17.62 4.16
N LEU A 50 21.98 -16.54 3.82
CA LEU A 50 20.52 -16.57 3.65
C LEU A 50 20.04 -17.39 2.44
N PRO A 51 20.63 -17.29 1.22
CA PRO A 51 20.15 -18.07 0.07
C PRO A 51 20.16 -19.60 0.26
N PRO A 52 21.25 -20.23 0.77
CA PRO A 52 21.22 -21.67 1.05
C PRO A 52 20.33 -22.03 2.25
N LEU A 53 20.09 -21.12 3.19
CA LEU A 53 19.09 -21.32 4.25
C LEU A 53 17.69 -21.47 3.63
N HIS A 54 17.26 -20.53 2.80
CA HIS A 54 15.96 -20.63 2.11
C HIS A 54 15.82 -21.94 1.33
N THR A 55 16.87 -22.33 0.62
CA THR A 55 16.92 -23.60 -0.11
C THR A 55 16.76 -24.80 0.82
N GLY A 56 17.48 -24.82 1.96
CA GLY A 56 17.41 -25.90 2.94
C GLY A 56 16.02 -26.01 3.60
N LEU A 57 15.39 -24.87 3.92
CA LEU A 57 14.04 -24.84 4.49
C LEU A 57 13.00 -25.37 3.50
N GLN A 58 13.04 -24.92 2.24
CA GLN A 58 12.15 -25.41 1.18
C GLN A 58 12.39 -26.90 0.90
N MET A 59 13.65 -27.34 0.82
CA MET A 59 14.00 -28.76 0.66
C MET A 59 13.41 -29.60 1.80
N GLY A 60 13.49 -29.14 3.05
CA GLY A 60 12.86 -29.84 4.18
C GLY A 60 11.34 -29.92 4.08
N LEU A 61 10.67 -28.91 3.50
CA LEU A 61 9.23 -28.95 3.22
C LEU A 61 8.92 -30.00 2.14
N ASP A 62 9.68 -30.01 1.05
CA ASP A 62 9.49 -30.93 -0.08
C ASP A 62 9.73 -32.40 0.33
N LEU A 63 10.67 -32.62 1.24
CA LEU A 63 10.99 -33.92 1.84
C LEU A 63 9.99 -34.32 2.95
N GLY A 64 9.02 -33.48 3.31
CA GLY A 64 8.09 -33.74 4.42
C GLY A 64 8.74 -33.79 5.80
N LEU A 65 10.00 -33.37 5.91
CA LEU A 65 10.82 -33.48 7.11
C LEU A 65 10.21 -32.68 8.27
N TRP A 66 9.83 -31.43 8.02
CA TRP A 66 9.30 -30.53 9.06
C TRP A 66 7.97 -31.03 9.63
N SER A 67 7.04 -31.43 8.77
CA SER A 67 5.75 -31.99 9.19
C SER A 67 5.95 -33.27 10.01
N LYS A 68 6.86 -34.15 9.59
CA LYS A 68 7.16 -35.36 10.35
C LYS A 68 7.80 -35.05 11.70
N TRP A 69 8.69 -34.06 11.75
CA TRP A 69 9.32 -33.65 13.00
C TRP A 69 8.30 -33.06 13.98
N ALA A 70 7.42 -32.16 13.52
CA ALA A 70 6.36 -31.58 14.34
C ALA A 70 5.38 -32.63 14.87
N GLU A 71 5.08 -33.68 14.11
CA GLU A 71 4.27 -34.83 14.57
C GLU A 71 4.96 -35.58 15.72
N LEU A 72 6.25 -35.88 15.59
CA LEU A 72 7.02 -36.60 16.59
C LEU A 72 7.28 -35.76 17.85
N ASP A 73 7.46 -34.44 17.68
CA ASP A 73 7.70 -33.51 18.79
C ASP A 73 6.52 -33.43 19.75
N LYS A 74 5.28 -33.58 19.25
CA LYS A 74 4.07 -33.68 20.10
C LYS A 74 4.12 -34.87 21.07
N GLN A 75 4.85 -35.93 20.73
CA GLN A 75 4.96 -37.15 21.54
C GLN A 75 6.15 -37.07 22.49
N THR A 76 7.28 -36.59 21.98
CA THR A 76 8.52 -36.42 22.74
C THR A 76 9.11 -35.05 22.44
N PRO A 77 8.69 -34.01 23.17
CA PRO A 77 9.09 -32.63 22.90
C PRO A 77 10.61 -32.44 22.98
N SER A 78 11.15 -31.71 22.01
CA SER A 78 12.58 -31.36 21.90
C SER A 78 13.52 -32.58 21.87
N ALA A 79 13.03 -33.75 21.47
CA ALA A 79 13.85 -34.95 21.35
C ALA A 79 14.89 -34.77 20.23
N PRO A 80 16.19 -35.03 20.52
CA PRO A 80 17.23 -34.99 19.48
C PRO A 80 16.99 -36.05 18.40
N LYS A 81 17.42 -35.74 17.18
CA LYS A 81 17.41 -36.64 16.02
C LYS A 81 18.78 -36.68 15.39
N THR A 82 19.27 -37.89 15.16
CA THR A 82 20.51 -38.12 14.40
C THR A 82 20.27 -37.90 12.91
N LEU A 83 21.33 -37.76 12.12
CA LEU A 83 21.19 -37.67 10.66
C LEU A 83 20.42 -38.86 10.07
N ASP A 84 20.66 -40.07 10.57
CA ASP A 84 19.97 -41.27 10.09
C ASP A 84 18.46 -41.19 10.39
N ASP A 85 18.08 -40.73 11.59
CA ASP A 85 16.68 -40.44 11.91
C ASP A 85 16.07 -39.42 10.94
N LEU A 86 16.80 -38.34 10.62
CA LEU A 86 16.32 -37.31 9.70
C LEU A 86 16.14 -37.83 8.27
N VAL A 87 17.03 -38.71 7.81
CA VAL A 87 16.89 -39.38 6.52
C VAL A 87 15.66 -40.30 6.51
N GLU A 88 15.42 -41.06 7.58
CA GLU A 88 14.24 -41.92 7.72
C GLU A 88 12.93 -41.14 7.81
N MET A 89 12.97 -39.93 8.36
CA MET A 89 11.81 -39.03 8.44
C MET A 89 11.39 -38.45 7.08
N CYS A 90 12.28 -38.47 6.08
CA CYS A 90 11.99 -37.92 4.76
C CYS A 90 11.04 -38.82 3.96
N ASN A 91 10.05 -38.23 3.29
CA ASN A 91 9.07 -38.93 2.46
C ASN A 91 9.60 -39.33 1.07
N ARG A 92 10.86 -39.01 0.76
CA ARG A 92 11.57 -39.29 -0.50
C ARG A 92 13.02 -39.63 -0.19
N LYS A 93 13.66 -40.39 -1.08
CA LYS A 93 15.09 -40.72 -0.96
C LYS A 93 15.93 -39.44 -1.04
N ILE A 94 16.85 -39.29 -0.10
CA ILE A 94 17.84 -38.23 -0.04
C ILE A 94 19.20 -38.82 0.35
N GLU A 95 20.28 -38.30 -0.23
CA GLU A 95 21.63 -38.72 0.15
C GLU A 95 22.00 -38.11 1.52
N PRO A 96 22.44 -38.90 2.51
CA PRO A 96 22.72 -38.40 3.86
C PRO A 96 23.73 -37.25 3.88
N SER A 97 24.74 -37.28 3.00
CA SER A 97 25.74 -36.21 2.89
C SER A 97 25.14 -34.89 2.42
N LEU A 98 24.14 -34.93 1.53
CA LEU A 98 23.44 -33.74 1.05
C LEU A 98 22.55 -33.15 2.15
N LEU A 99 21.74 -34.00 2.82
CA LEU A 99 20.88 -33.56 3.91
C LEU A 99 21.69 -32.92 5.04
N ARG A 100 22.78 -33.58 5.45
CA ARG A 100 23.72 -33.09 6.47
C ARG A 100 24.24 -31.67 6.19
N ARG A 101 24.60 -31.36 4.94
CA ARG A 101 25.11 -30.03 4.58
C ARG A 101 24.08 -28.93 4.86
N PHE A 102 22.82 -29.17 4.51
CA PHE A 102 21.75 -28.21 4.76
C PHE A 102 21.34 -28.17 6.23
N ILE A 103 21.22 -29.31 6.92
CA ILE A 103 20.83 -29.34 8.33
C ILE A 103 21.87 -28.62 9.22
N ARG A 104 23.17 -28.79 8.97
CA ARG A 104 24.22 -28.01 9.65
C ARG A 104 24.06 -26.51 9.42
N HIS A 105 23.78 -26.10 8.17
CA HIS A 105 23.58 -24.70 7.83
C HIS A 105 22.32 -24.11 8.51
N ILE A 106 21.23 -24.87 8.53
CA ILE A 106 19.98 -24.51 9.21
C ILE A 106 20.21 -24.35 10.73
N ALA A 107 21.05 -25.20 11.32
CA ALA A 107 21.38 -25.14 12.75
C ALA A 107 22.21 -23.90 13.11
N VAL A 108 23.23 -23.54 12.31
CA VAL A 108 24.00 -22.30 12.57
C VAL A 108 23.18 -21.03 12.30
N CYS A 109 22.10 -21.13 11.51
CA CYS A 109 21.09 -20.08 11.38
C CYS A 109 20.00 -20.11 12.46
N HIS A 110 20.18 -20.92 13.52
CA HIS A 110 19.33 -20.99 14.71
C HIS A 110 17.87 -21.42 14.46
N VAL A 111 17.61 -22.10 13.33
CA VAL A 111 16.32 -22.76 13.09
C VAL A 111 16.30 -24.15 13.75
N LEU A 112 17.47 -24.77 13.91
CA LEU A 112 17.70 -25.99 14.68
C LEU A 112 18.82 -25.75 15.71
N GLU A 113 18.95 -26.63 16.69
CA GLU A 113 20.07 -26.64 17.63
C GLU A 113 20.91 -27.90 17.40
N GLU A 114 22.21 -27.76 17.10
CA GLU A 114 23.15 -28.89 17.03
C GLU A 114 23.65 -29.23 18.43
N VAL A 115 23.41 -30.47 18.87
CA VAL A 115 23.71 -30.92 20.25
C VAL A 115 24.81 -31.97 20.34
N ASP A 116 25.11 -32.64 19.23
CA ASP A 116 26.25 -33.55 19.06
C ASP A 116 26.56 -33.68 17.56
N VAL A 117 27.63 -34.40 17.21
CA VAL A 117 27.98 -34.72 15.83
C VAL A 117 26.79 -35.39 15.15
N ASP A 118 26.31 -34.74 14.10
CA ASP A 118 25.17 -35.19 13.30
C ASP A 118 23.89 -35.42 14.09
N THR A 119 23.70 -34.65 15.16
CA THR A 119 22.53 -34.76 16.03
C THR A 119 21.98 -33.39 16.36
N TRP A 120 20.69 -33.19 16.10
CA TRP A 120 20.02 -31.90 16.27
C TRP A 120 18.73 -32.01 17.06
N LYS A 121 18.40 -30.95 17.80
CA LYS A 121 17.09 -30.74 18.42
C LYS A 121 16.27 -29.73 17.61
N PRO A 122 14.94 -29.88 17.56
CA PRO A 122 14.08 -28.88 16.98
C PRO A 122 14.02 -27.63 17.88
N THR A 123 13.81 -26.46 17.26
CA THR A 123 13.45 -25.22 17.96
C THR A 123 11.99 -24.88 17.68
N PRO A 124 11.39 -23.90 18.39
CA PRO A 124 10.06 -23.40 18.04
C PRO A 124 9.93 -22.98 16.57
N HIS A 125 11.02 -22.48 15.94
CA HIS A 125 11.02 -22.08 14.53
C HIS A 125 10.89 -23.29 13.60
N SER A 126 11.65 -24.36 13.81
CA SER A 126 11.57 -25.57 12.97
C SER A 126 10.25 -26.33 13.16
N ILE A 127 9.70 -26.33 14.39
CA ILE A 127 8.40 -26.95 14.65
C ILE A 127 7.29 -26.19 13.95
N ALA A 128 7.32 -24.85 13.95
CA ALA A 128 6.36 -24.04 13.22
C ALA A 128 6.30 -24.38 11.73
N LEU A 129 7.43 -24.70 11.08
CA LEU A 129 7.46 -25.13 9.68
C LEU A 129 6.68 -26.44 9.41
N GLY A 130 6.49 -27.27 10.44
CA GLY A 130 5.71 -28.51 10.34
C GLY A 130 4.26 -28.37 10.82
N ASP A 131 3.94 -27.29 11.52
CA ASP A 131 2.62 -27.00 12.06
C ASP A 131 1.87 -26.01 11.18
N SER A 132 0.93 -26.53 10.39
CA SER A 132 0.13 -25.77 9.44
C SER A 132 -0.71 -24.67 10.10
N SER A 133 -0.96 -24.74 11.42
CA SER A 133 -1.69 -23.68 12.13
C SER A 133 -0.88 -22.38 12.27
N THR A 134 0.44 -22.45 12.09
CA THR A 134 1.33 -21.28 12.21
C THR A 134 1.55 -20.55 10.88
N ASN A 135 1.24 -21.20 9.75
CA ASN A 135 1.52 -20.73 8.39
C ASN A 135 3.01 -20.39 8.11
N ALA A 136 3.95 -20.81 8.97
CA ALA A 136 5.37 -20.55 8.76
C ALA A 136 5.93 -21.23 7.49
N ASP A 137 5.40 -22.40 7.15
CA ASP A 137 5.73 -23.09 5.90
C ASP A 137 5.30 -22.29 4.66
N GLN A 138 4.17 -21.60 4.74
CA GLN A 138 3.64 -20.77 3.66
C GLN A 138 4.51 -19.53 3.44
N LEU A 139 5.09 -18.95 4.50
CA LEU A 139 6.07 -17.87 4.38
C LEU A 139 7.33 -18.32 3.62
N VAL A 140 7.83 -19.53 3.88
CA VAL A 140 8.98 -20.09 3.15
C VAL A 140 8.62 -20.35 1.68
N LYS A 141 7.48 -20.98 1.42
CA LYS A 141 6.99 -21.27 0.05
C LYS A 141 6.76 -19.99 -0.75
N PHE A 142 6.13 -18.97 -0.15
CA PHE A 142 5.95 -17.67 -0.80
C PHE A 142 7.30 -17.02 -1.12
N GLY A 143 8.27 -17.18 -0.23
CA GLY A 143 9.67 -16.79 -0.45
C GLY A 143 10.22 -17.33 -1.77
N THR A 144 10.13 -18.64 -1.98
CA THR A 144 10.66 -19.31 -3.17
C THR A 144 9.78 -19.11 -4.41
N ASP A 145 8.46 -19.07 -4.25
CA ASP A 145 7.50 -18.94 -5.35
C ASP A 145 7.47 -17.51 -5.91
N PHE A 146 7.79 -16.49 -5.10
CA PHE A 146 7.70 -15.07 -5.47
C PHE A 146 8.85 -14.23 -4.96
N SER A 147 8.90 -13.97 -3.65
CA SER A 147 9.66 -12.86 -3.05
C SER A 147 11.12 -12.85 -3.48
N LEU A 148 11.82 -13.99 -3.43
CA LEU A 148 13.24 -14.06 -3.71
C LEU A 148 13.56 -13.72 -5.18
N ASN A 149 12.86 -14.36 -6.12
CA ASN A 149 13.11 -14.17 -7.55
C ASN A 149 12.68 -12.78 -8.03
N LEU A 150 11.55 -12.27 -7.53
CA LEU A 150 11.08 -10.93 -7.85
C LEU A 150 12.00 -9.86 -7.26
N SER A 151 12.54 -10.06 -6.06
CA SER A 151 13.48 -9.12 -5.44
C SER A 151 14.81 -9.05 -6.22
N VAL A 152 15.32 -10.20 -6.69
CA VAL A 152 16.51 -10.23 -7.55
C VAL A 152 16.26 -9.52 -8.88
N ASN A 153 15.05 -9.68 -9.46
CA ASN A 153 14.69 -9.02 -10.71
C ASN A 153 14.49 -7.51 -10.57
N LEU A 154 14.00 -7.04 -9.41
CA LEU A 154 13.58 -5.65 -9.19
C LEU A 154 14.65 -4.64 -9.61
N SER A 155 15.92 -4.87 -9.27
CA SER A 155 17.02 -3.96 -9.61
C SER A 155 17.16 -3.71 -11.13
N LYS A 156 16.97 -4.77 -11.94
CA LYS A 156 17.02 -4.69 -13.41
C LYS A 156 15.78 -3.98 -13.95
N PHE A 157 14.61 -4.37 -13.45
CA PHE A 157 13.35 -3.75 -13.83
C PHE A 157 13.34 -2.25 -13.55
N LEU A 158 13.77 -1.82 -12.35
CA LEU A 158 13.86 -0.41 -11.99
C LEU A 158 14.81 0.35 -12.93
N ALA A 159 15.93 -0.25 -13.34
CA ALA A 159 16.82 0.36 -14.31
C ALA A 159 16.15 0.52 -15.69
N GLU A 160 15.37 -0.45 -16.14
CA GLU A 160 14.62 -0.39 -17.42
C GLU A 160 13.58 0.73 -17.45
N ILE A 161 12.94 1.01 -16.30
CA ILE A 161 11.98 2.12 -16.18
C ILE A 161 12.63 3.44 -15.73
N ASN A 162 13.95 3.57 -15.83
CA ASN A 162 14.72 4.76 -15.44
C ASN A 162 14.47 5.20 -13.98
N TYR A 163 14.37 4.22 -13.08
CA TYR A 163 14.13 4.41 -11.64
C TYR A 163 12.90 5.27 -11.34
N GLN A 164 11.91 5.25 -12.23
CA GLN A 164 10.58 5.81 -11.95
C GLN A 164 9.83 4.85 -11.04
N GLU A 165 8.95 5.40 -10.20
CA GLU A 165 8.06 4.57 -9.39
C GLU A 165 7.09 3.80 -10.30
N PRO A 166 6.95 2.47 -10.14
CA PRO A 166 6.23 1.63 -11.09
C PRO A 166 4.71 1.69 -10.88
N LEU A 167 4.10 2.86 -11.11
CA LEU A 167 2.68 3.14 -10.81
C LEU A 167 1.68 2.66 -11.90
N ASP A 168 2.15 2.21 -13.07
CA ASP A 168 1.27 1.68 -14.14
C ASP A 168 1.04 0.18 -13.97
N LEU A 169 0.10 -0.17 -13.08
CA LEU A 169 -0.35 -1.52 -12.75
C LEU A 169 -0.85 -2.35 -13.95
N THR A 170 -1.09 -1.72 -15.10
CA THR A 170 -1.77 -2.36 -16.24
C THR A 170 -0.86 -2.77 -17.37
N LYS A 171 0.36 -2.23 -17.43
CA LYS A 171 1.24 -2.40 -18.59
C LYS A 171 2.56 -3.07 -18.28
N PHE A 172 3.27 -2.61 -17.25
CA PHE A 172 4.65 -3.02 -17.04
C PHE A 172 5.06 -2.87 -15.58
N ASP A 173 4.88 -3.97 -14.83
CA ASP A 173 5.35 -4.13 -13.46
C ASP A 173 6.48 -5.17 -13.39
N ASN A 174 7.12 -5.29 -12.22
CA ASN A 174 8.23 -6.21 -11.99
C ASN A 174 7.86 -7.69 -12.23
N HIS A 175 6.62 -8.08 -11.91
CA HIS A 175 6.15 -9.45 -12.08
C HIS A 175 5.95 -9.77 -13.57
N ARG A 176 5.30 -8.89 -14.34
CA ARG A 176 5.16 -8.99 -15.79
C ARG A 176 6.51 -8.97 -16.50
N ASN A 177 7.46 -8.17 -16.03
CA ASN A 177 8.82 -8.14 -16.56
C ASN A 177 9.52 -9.51 -16.40
N LEU A 178 9.42 -10.12 -15.21
CA LEU A 178 10.06 -11.41 -14.94
C LEU A 178 9.32 -12.59 -15.59
N ARG A 179 7.99 -12.59 -15.59
CA ARG A 179 7.17 -13.78 -15.88
C ARG A 179 6.23 -13.64 -17.08
N GLY A 180 6.16 -12.47 -17.71
CA GLY A 180 5.32 -12.21 -18.88
C GLY A 180 3.82 -12.05 -18.59
N GLN A 181 3.40 -12.11 -17.32
CA GLN A 181 2.00 -12.00 -16.90
C GLN A 181 1.89 -11.38 -15.52
N ASP A 182 0.70 -10.93 -15.14
CA ASP A 182 0.50 -10.27 -13.85
C ASP A 182 0.50 -11.24 -12.67
N PHE A 183 0.71 -10.70 -11.47
CA PHE A 183 0.83 -11.49 -10.25
C PHE A 183 -0.40 -12.36 -9.98
N PHE A 184 -1.60 -11.79 -10.11
CA PHE A 184 -2.84 -12.50 -9.78
C PHE A 184 -3.25 -13.49 -10.87
N GLU A 185 -3.03 -13.16 -12.15
CA GLU A 185 -3.14 -14.10 -13.25
C GLU A 185 -2.19 -15.29 -13.06
N TYR A 186 -0.96 -15.04 -12.63
CA TYR A 186 -0.01 -16.09 -12.27
C TYR A 186 -0.49 -16.99 -11.15
N CYS A 187 -1.05 -16.43 -10.08
CA CYS A 187 -1.65 -17.20 -8.99
C CYS A 187 -2.82 -18.07 -9.47
N LYS A 188 -3.64 -17.58 -10.40
CA LYS A 188 -4.78 -18.32 -10.97
C LYS A 188 -4.34 -19.53 -11.79
N VAL A 189 -3.30 -19.39 -12.62
CA VAL A 189 -2.82 -20.49 -13.49
C VAL A 189 -1.78 -21.40 -12.82
N ASN A 190 -1.20 -20.99 -11.69
CA ASN A 190 -0.28 -21.79 -10.88
C ASN A 190 -0.83 -22.01 -9.46
N PRO A 191 -1.66 -23.06 -9.24
CA PRO A 191 -2.35 -23.26 -7.95
C PRO A 191 -1.43 -23.37 -6.73
N GLN A 192 -0.22 -23.93 -6.90
CA GLN A 192 0.77 -24.00 -5.82
C GLN A 192 1.20 -22.60 -5.36
N ALA A 193 1.51 -21.71 -6.31
CA ALA A 193 1.90 -20.34 -6.03
C ALA A 193 0.72 -19.53 -5.48
N GLY A 194 -0.48 -19.72 -6.04
CA GLY A 194 -1.70 -19.13 -5.46
C GLY A 194 -1.92 -19.56 -4.01
N SER A 195 -1.69 -20.84 -3.70
CA SER A 195 -1.80 -21.36 -2.32
C SER A 195 -0.76 -20.76 -1.39
N SER A 196 0.50 -20.61 -1.81
CA SER A 196 1.55 -20.02 -0.96
C SER A 196 1.31 -18.54 -0.69
N PHE A 197 0.79 -17.79 -1.68
CA PHE A 197 0.32 -16.43 -1.48
C PHE A 197 -0.84 -16.35 -0.46
N ILE A 198 -1.88 -17.16 -0.62
CA ILE A 198 -3.01 -17.20 0.33
C ILE A 198 -2.54 -17.56 1.75
N GLY A 199 -1.66 -18.55 1.88
CA GLY A 199 -1.09 -18.95 3.16
C GLY A 199 -0.26 -17.84 3.80
N MET A 200 0.51 -17.10 3.00
CA MET A 200 1.26 -15.94 3.47
C MET A 200 0.33 -14.80 3.92
N MET A 201 -0.74 -14.52 3.17
CA MET A 201 -1.77 -13.55 3.59
C MET A 201 -2.42 -13.94 4.92
N THR A 202 -2.67 -15.24 5.11
CA THR A 202 -3.18 -15.80 6.37
C THR A 202 -2.20 -15.57 7.52
N ALA A 203 -0.90 -15.83 7.31
CA ALA A 203 0.14 -15.59 8.30
C ALA A 203 0.24 -14.11 8.70
N ILE A 204 0.20 -13.20 7.71
CA ILE A 204 0.21 -11.75 7.97
C ILE A 204 -1.02 -11.33 8.75
N ARG A 205 -2.21 -11.82 8.39
CA ARG A 205 -3.45 -11.56 9.12
C ARG A 205 -3.36 -12.00 10.58
N ASP A 206 -2.89 -13.22 10.83
CA ASP A 206 -2.79 -13.77 12.18
C ASP A 206 -1.73 -13.05 13.03
N TYR A 207 -0.73 -12.46 12.38
CA TYR A 207 0.25 -11.60 13.03
C TYR A 207 -0.28 -10.19 13.33
N LYS A 208 -1.16 -9.65 12.46
CA LYS A 208 -1.75 -8.31 12.58
C LYS A 208 -2.72 -8.24 13.75
N MET A 209 -2.94 -7.02 14.24
CA MET A 209 -3.92 -6.76 15.29
C MET A 209 -5.30 -6.55 14.66
N ASP A 210 -6.34 -7.00 15.34
CA ASP A 210 -7.72 -6.68 14.96
C ASP A 210 -7.95 -5.17 15.07
N TRP A 211 -8.59 -4.57 14.07
CA TRP A 211 -8.83 -3.12 14.02
C TRP A 211 -9.64 -2.62 15.24
N THR A 212 -10.50 -3.47 15.79
CA THR A 212 -11.33 -3.19 16.97
C THR A 212 -10.53 -3.09 18.26
N ALA A 213 -9.31 -3.64 18.30
CA ALA A 213 -8.37 -3.43 19.40
C ALA A 213 -7.51 -2.16 19.22
N VAL A 214 -7.43 -1.62 17.99
CA VAL A 214 -6.71 -0.39 17.67
C VAL A 214 -7.61 0.84 17.77
N TYR A 215 -8.91 0.69 17.46
CA TYR A 215 -9.88 1.77 17.38
C TYR A 215 -11.07 1.55 18.33
N ASP A 216 -11.51 2.63 18.98
CA ASP A 216 -12.70 2.62 19.83
C ASP A 216 -13.98 2.45 18.99
N THR A 217 -14.47 1.22 18.87
CA THR A 217 -15.66 0.88 18.07
C THR A 217 -16.92 1.61 18.53
N ALA A 218 -16.98 2.08 19.78
CA ALA A 218 -18.09 2.87 20.28
C ALA A 218 -18.31 4.17 19.47
N GLN A 219 -17.27 4.66 18.78
CA GLN A 219 -17.41 5.81 17.87
C GLN A 219 -18.25 5.51 16.63
N VAL A 220 -18.34 4.24 16.21
CA VAL A 220 -19.25 3.80 15.14
C VAL A 220 -20.68 3.88 15.63
N THR A 221 -20.98 3.33 16.81
CA THR A 221 -22.35 3.23 17.35
C THR A 221 -22.86 4.53 17.99
N LYS A 222 -21.97 5.41 18.45
CA LYS A 222 -22.33 6.68 19.10
C LYS A 222 -23.14 7.60 18.19
N GLY A 223 -24.42 7.77 18.49
CA GLY A 223 -25.34 8.59 17.69
C GLY A 223 -25.71 7.97 16.34
N ALA A 224 -25.49 6.66 16.18
CA ALA A 224 -25.93 5.93 14.99
C ALA A 224 -27.46 5.82 14.95
N ASP A 225 -28.02 6.02 13.76
CA ASP A 225 -29.40 5.70 13.45
C ASP A 225 -29.43 4.27 12.88
N PHE A 226 -29.83 3.30 13.70
CA PHE A 226 -29.88 1.88 13.33
C PHE A 226 -30.97 1.55 12.29
N SER A 227 -31.78 2.52 11.85
CA SER A 227 -32.64 2.34 10.67
C SER A 227 -31.85 2.48 9.35
N ARG A 228 -30.64 3.02 9.42
CA ARG A 228 -29.71 3.18 8.29
C ARG A 228 -28.60 2.12 8.35
N PRO A 229 -27.91 1.85 7.23
CA PRO A 229 -26.71 1.02 7.25
C PRO A 229 -25.68 1.54 8.28
N LEU A 230 -25.24 0.67 9.18
CA LEU A 230 -24.29 1.02 10.22
C LEU A 230 -22.85 1.02 9.67
N PHE A 231 -22.48 -0.05 8.98
CA PHE A 231 -21.11 -0.29 8.57
C PHE A 231 -21.09 -0.89 7.17
N VAL A 232 -20.29 -0.31 6.29
CA VAL A 232 -20.06 -0.80 4.93
C VAL A 232 -18.59 -1.13 4.80
N ASP A 233 -18.28 -2.42 4.72
CA ASP A 233 -16.95 -2.99 4.61
C ASP A 233 -16.60 -3.17 3.13
N ILE A 234 -15.81 -2.23 2.59
CA ILE A 234 -15.54 -2.11 1.15
C ILE A 234 -14.24 -2.84 0.80
N GLY A 235 -14.34 -3.85 -0.06
CA GLY A 235 -13.22 -4.77 -0.33
C GLY A 235 -12.94 -5.69 0.86
N GLY A 236 -13.99 -6.07 1.61
CA GLY A 236 -13.84 -6.79 2.88
C GLY A 236 -13.58 -8.30 2.73
N ALA A 237 -13.49 -8.81 1.50
CA ALA A 237 -13.21 -10.20 1.15
C ALA A 237 -14.04 -11.23 1.96
N HIS A 238 -13.43 -11.85 2.97
CA HIS A 238 -14.05 -12.86 3.84
C HIS A 238 -15.02 -12.29 4.89
N GLY A 239 -15.04 -10.97 5.14
CA GLY A 239 -15.95 -10.32 6.09
C GLY A 239 -15.57 -10.41 7.56
N LEU A 240 -14.36 -10.85 7.90
CA LEU A 240 -13.92 -10.95 9.30
C LEU A 240 -13.92 -9.60 10.03
N ASP A 241 -13.61 -8.48 9.37
CA ASP A 241 -13.61 -7.16 10.04
C ASP A 241 -15.02 -6.68 10.39
N SER A 242 -15.99 -6.97 9.52
CA SER A 242 -17.42 -6.84 9.81
C SER A 242 -17.86 -7.72 10.99
N GLN A 243 -17.41 -8.98 11.04
CA GLN A 243 -17.72 -9.90 12.14
C GLN A 243 -17.12 -9.41 13.47
N ARG A 244 -15.84 -9.00 13.45
CA ARG A 244 -15.12 -8.46 14.62
C ARG A 244 -15.81 -7.23 15.21
N LEU A 245 -16.39 -6.35 14.38
CA LEU A 245 -17.16 -5.22 14.86
C LEU A 245 -18.34 -5.66 15.73
N LEU A 246 -19.12 -6.63 15.23
CA LEU A 246 -20.30 -7.15 15.91
C LEU A 246 -19.95 -7.91 17.19
N ASP A 247 -18.82 -8.61 17.20
CA ASP A 247 -18.35 -9.40 18.34
C ASP A 247 -17.69 -8.54 19.43
N HIS A 248 -17.07 -7.42 19.05
CA HIS A 248 -16.34 -6.56 19.98
C HIS A 248 -17.23 -5.52 20.66
N ASP A 249 -18.11 -4.85 19.91
CA ASP A 249 -18.87 -3.71 20.45
C ASP A 249 -20.03 -4.18 21.33
N SER A 250 -19.99 -3.82 22.62
CA SER A 250 -21.03 -4.21 23.58
C SER A 250 -22.43 -3.71 23.21
N THR A 251 -22.53 -2.56 22.54
CA THR A 251 -23.81 -2.01 22.06
C THR A 251 -24.39 -2.86 20.94
N LEU A 252 -23.53 -3.42 20.09
CA LEU A 252 -23.94 -4.29 18.98
C LEU A 252 -24.29 -5.70 19.44
N ARG A 253 -23.75 -6.12 20.58
CA ARG A 253 -24.10 -7.40 21.24
C ARG A 253 -25.41 -7.34 22.01
N ASP A 254 -25.85 -6.15 22.41
CA ASP A 254 -27.17 -5.97 23.00
C ASP A 254 -28.26 -6.15 21.93
N SER A 255 -29.12 -7.16 22.10
CA SER A 255 -30.15 -7.51 21.12
C SER A 255 -31.23 -6.45 20.97
N ASP A 256 -31.50 -5.64 22.00
CA ASP A 256 -32.59 -4.65 21.98
C ASP A 256 -32.20 -3.40 21.19
N VAL A 257 -30.90 -3.08 21.17
CA VAL A 257 -30.33 -1.93 20.46
C VAL A 257 -29.61 -2.35 19.19
N GLY A 258 -28.58 -3.19 19.32
CA GLY A 258 -27.68 -3.63 18.26
C GLY A 258 -28.22 -4.73 17.35
N GLY A 259 -29.29 -5.42 17.77
CA GLY A 259 -29.93 -6.48 16.97
C GLY A 259 -30.47 -6.01 15.61
N LYS A 260 -30.66 -4.69 15.44
CA LYS A 260 -31.12 -4.06 14.18
C LYS A 260 -29.99 -3.50 13.32
N ALA A 261 -28.73 -3.58 13.76
CA ALA A 261 -27.61 -3.04 13.01
C ALA A 261 -27.51 -3.73 11.64
N LYS A 262 -27.52 -2.95 10.58
CA LYS A 262 -27.28 -3.43 9.21
C LYS A 262 -25.81 -3.25 8.86
N VAL A 263 -25.10 -4.36 8.66
CA VAL A 263 -23.70 -4.39 8.21
C VAL A 263 -23.67 -4.91 6.78
N ILE A 264 -22.89 -4.28 5.91
CA ILE A 264 -22.84 -4.61 4.49
C ILE A 264 -21.39 -4.93 4.13
N LEU A 265 -21.16 -6.14 3.64
CA LEU A 265 -19.88 -6.60 3.11
C LEU A 265 -19.88 -6.45 1.59
N GLN A 266 -18.98 -5.63 1.07
CA GLN A 266 -18.83 -5.35 -0.35
C GLN A 266 -17.52 -5.94 -0.90
N ASP A 267 -17.62 -6.67 -2.01
CA ASP A 267 -16.47 -7.11 -2.81
C ASP A 267 -16.94 -7.47 -4.23
N LEU A 268 -16.01 -7.84 -5.11
CA LEU A 268 -16.34 -8.35 -6.44
C LEU A 268 -17.14 -9.67 -6.34
N PRO A 269 -18.04 -9.95 -7.30
CA PRO A 269 -18.88 -11.16 -7.29
C PRO A 269 -18.11 -12.47 -7.08
N GLU A 270 -16.95 -12.60 -7.73
CA GLU A 270 -16.08 -13.77 -7.65
C GLU A 270 -15.43 -13.95 -6.27
N VAL A 271 -15.10 -12.86 -5.58
CA VAL A 271 -14.51 -12.90 -4.22
C VAL A 271 -15.58 -13.30 -3.21
N LEU A 272 -16.77 -12.69 -3.29
CA LEU A 272 -17.90 -13.07 -2.44
C LEU A 272 -18.30 -14.54 -2.64
N THR A 273 -18.23 -15.04 -3.88
CA THR A 273 -18.50 -16.46 -4.19
C THR A 273 -17.44 -17.36 -3.55
N THR A 274 -16.17 -16.97 -3.62
CA THR A 274 -15.05 -17.71 -3.01
C THR A 274 -15.22 -17.84 -1.50
N HIS A 275 -15.71 -16.79 -0.83
CA HIS A 275 -15.93 -16.74 0.63
C HIS A 275 -17.39 -17.00 1.06
N ALA A 276 -18.22 -17.58 0.19
CA ALA A 276 -19.62 -17.89 0.50
C ALA A 276 -19.76 -18.93 1.63
N HIS A 277 -18.73 -19.73 1.89
CA HIS A 277 -18.68 -20.74 2.94
C HIS A 277 -18.46 -20.15 4.35
N GLU A 278 -18.04 -18.89 4.44
CA GLU A 278 -17.80 -18.22 5.72
C GLU A 278 -19.12 -17.99 6.48
N LYS A 279 -19.16 -18.45 7.73
CA LYS A 279 -20.33 -18.31 8.60
C LYS A 279 -20.28 -16.97 9.32
N LEU A 280 -20.85 -15.95 8.67
CA LEU A 280 -20.97 -14.60 9.22
C LEU A 280 -22.30 -14.42 9.96
N ASP A 281 -22.34 -13.46 10.89
CA ASP A 281 -23.57 -13.01 11.56
C ASP A 281 -24.65 -12.68 10.51
N PRO A 282 -25.93 -13.08 10.71
CA PRO A 282 -27.01 -12.79 9.78
C PRO A 282 -27.23 -11.30 9.46
N ARG A 283 -26.72 -10.39 10.30
CA ARG A 283 -26.74 -8.94 10.07
C ARG A 283 -25.77 -8.47 8.99
N ILE A 284 -24.83 -9.31 8.58
CA ILE A 284 -23.84 -9.02 7.54
C ILE A 284 -24.41 -9.44 6.17
N GLU A 285 -24.86 -8.45 5.41
CA GLU A 285 -25.36 -8.64 4.04
C GLU A 285 -24.19 -8.57 3.05
N ARG A 286 -23.98 -9.65 2.29
CA ARG A 286 -23.02 -9.66 1.17
C ARG A 286 -23.61 -8.95 -0.04
N MET A 287 -22.89 -7.99 -0.59
CA MET A 287 -23.35 -7.19 -1.73
C MET A 287 -22.24 -7.01 -2.77
N PRO A 288 -22.39 -7.54 -3.99
CA PRO A 288 -21.40 -7.35 -5.04
C PRO A 288 -21.21 -5.88 -5.38
N TYR A 289 -19.97 -5.41 -5.43
CA TYR A 289 -19.64 -4.02 -5.69
C TYR A 289 -18.22 -3.85 -6.24
N ASP A 290 -18.09 -3.01 -7.27
CA ASP A 290 -16.80 -2.47 -7.74
C ASP A 290 -16.63 -1.06 -7.17
N PHE A 291 -15.64 -0.86 -6.30
CA PHE A 291 -15.37 0.42 -5.63
C PHE A 291 -14.91 1.55 -6.56
N PHE A 292 -14.69 1.27 -7.84
CA PHE A 292 -14.50 2.29 -8.88
C PHE A 292 -15.80 2.80 -9.49
N THR A 293 -16.95 2.27 -9.07
CA THR A 293 -18.29 2.68 -9.49
C THR A 293 -19.01 3.42 -8.36
N PRO A 294 -20.08 4.19 -8.64
CA PRO A 294 -20.82 4.90 -7.61
C PRO A 294 -21.25 4.01 -6.45
N GLN A 295 -20.93 4.43 -5.23
CA GLN A 295 -21.22 3.67 -4.01
C GLN A 295 -22.74 3.50 -3.84
N PRO A 296 -23.30 2.26 -3.92
CA PRO A 296 -24.74 2.04 -3.89
C PRO A 296 -25.38 2.27 -2.52
N VAL A 297 -24.62 2.13 -1.43
CA VAL A 297 -25.15 2.29 -0.07
C VAL A 297 -25.05 3.75 0.34
N GLN A 298 -26.21 4.41 0.44
CA GLN A 298 -26.29 5.83 0.79
C GLN A 298 -26.37 6.06 2.30
N GLY A 299 -25.54 6.98 2.78
CA GLY A 299 -25.59 7.55 4.11
C GLY A 299 -25.41 6.53 5.23
N ALA A 300 -24.52 5.56 5.03
CA ALA A 300 -24.11 4.67 6.10
C ALA A 300 -23.40 5.44 7.22
N ARG A 301 -23.40 4.90 8.44
CA ARG A 301 -22.69 5.51 9.57
C ARG A 301 -21.18 5.43 9.39
N ALA A 302 -20.64 4.31 8.95
CA ALA A 302 -19.23 4.15 8.61
C ALA A 302 -19.06 3.43 7.26
N TYR A 303 -18.15 3.95 6.44
CA TYR A 303 -17.58 3.27 5.28
C TYR A 303 -16.15 2.90 5.64
N PHE A 304 -15.77 1.65 5.44
CA PHE A 304 -14.53 1.07 5.94
C PHE A 304 -13.72 0.47 4.79
N PHE A 305 -12.42 0.74 4.78
CA PHE A 305 -11.43 0.06 3.97
C PHE A 305 -10.35 -0.53 4.89
N HIS A 306 -9.88 -1.73 4.59
CA HIS A 306 -8.73 -2.34 5.25
C HIS A 306 -7.84 -3.01 4.22
N ALA A 307 -6.57 -2.57 4.14
CA ALA A 307 -5.58 -3.10 3.20
C ALA A 307 -6.11 -3.14 1.75
N VAL A 308 -6.66 -2.01 1.29
CA VAL A 308 -7.22 -1.85 -0.07
C VAL A 308 -6.56 -0.65 -0.74
N PRO A 309 -6.69 0.60 -0.23
CA PRO A 309 -5.97 1.76 -0.76
C PRO A 309 -4.46 1.59 -0.99
N HIS A 310 -3.76 0.73 -0.25
CA HIS A 310 -2.31 0.51 -0.47
C HIS A 310 -1.96 -0.18 -1.80
N ASP A 311 -2.91 -0.88 -2.43
CA ASP A 311 -2.72 -1.53 -3.74
C ASP A 311 -2.80 -0.55 -4.91
N TRP A 312 -3.23 0.69 -4.65
CA TRP A 312 -3.63 1.62 -5.69
C TRP A 312 -2.81 2.91 -5.67
N PRO A 313 -2.44 3.45 -6.84
CA PRO A 313 -1.83 4.77 -6.92
C PRO A 313 -2.84 5.86 -6.49
N ASP A 314 -2.32 7.03 -6.10
CA ASP A 314 -3.12 8.13 -5.56
C ASP A 314 -4.32 8.51 -6.45
N VAL A 315 -4.15 8.55 -7.77
CA VAL A 315 -5.23 8.87 -8.73
C VAL A 315 -6.42 7.90 -8.61
N LYS A 316 -6.14 6.62 -8.37
CA LYS A 316 -7.16 5.58 -8.18
C LYS A 316 -7.79 5.68 -6.79
N CYS A 317 -6.99 5.94 -5.75
CA CYS A 317 -7.49 6.21 -4.41
C CYS A 317 -8.45 7.42 -4.36
N LEU A 318 -8.10 8.53 -5.04
CA LEU A 318 -8.95 9.71 -5.16
C LEU A 318 -10.31 9.37 -5.78
N LYS A 319 -10.33 8.48 -6.78
CA LYS A 319 -11.58 7.99 -7.39
C LYS A 319 -12.41 7.21 -6.37
N ILE A 320 -11.82 6.22 -5.71
CA ILE A 320 -12.50 5.34 -4.74
C ILE A 320 -13.06 6.18 -3.57
N PHE A 321 -12.24 7.02 -2.96
CA PHE A 321 -12.67 7.90 -1.87
C PHE A 321 -13.72 8.92 -2.31
N GLY A 322 -13.64 9.40 -3.56
CA GLY A 322 -14.66 10.27 -4.16
C GLY A 322 -16.04 9.61 -4.26
N GLU A 323 -16.12 8.34 -4.67
CA GLU A 323 -17.40 7.62 -4.73
C GLU A 323 -18.00 7.39 -3.32
N VAL A 324 -17.16 7.09 -2.33
CA VAL A 324 -17.60 7.01 -0.93
C VAL A 324 -18.08 8.36 -0.42
N ARG A 325 -17.35 9.45 -0.71
CA ARG A 325 -17.71 10.80 -0.29
C ARG A 325 -19.10 11.20 -0.78
N LYS A 326 -19.47 10.85 -2.01
CA LYS A 326 -20.79 11.14 -2.60
C LYS A 326 -21.92 10.44 -1.84
N ALA A 327 -21.67 9.22 -1.35
CA ALA A 327 -22.65 8.47 -0.58
C ALA A 327 -22.78 8.92 0.89
N MET A 328 -21.79 9.61 1.43
CA MET A 328 -21.77 10.04 2.82
C MET A 328 -22.74 11.19 3.14
N THR A 329 -23.39 11.10 4.30
CA THR A 329 -24.19 12.19 4.88
C THR A 329 -23.32 13.12 5.74
N PRO A 330 -23.28 14.43 5.46
CA PRO A 330 -22.60 15.44 6.28
C PRO A 330 -22.93 15.36 7.76
N GLY A 331 -21.91 15.51 8.61
CA GLY A 331 -22.08 15.49 10.06
C GLY A 331 -22.50 14.14 10.66
N TYR A 332 -22.76 13.13 9.84
CA TYR A 332 -23.23 11.81 10.27
C TYR A 332 -22.26 10.68 9.90
N SER A 333 -21.94 10.56 8.61
CA SER A 333 -21.11 9.47 8.09
C SER A 333 -19.63 9.68 8.40
N LYS A 334 -18.92 8.57 8.61
CA LYS A 334 -17.46 8.52 8.76
C LYS A 334 -16.85 7.64 7.67
N LEU A 335 -15.63 7.99 7.26
CA LEU A 335 -14.74 7.11 6.51
C LEU A 335 -13.68 6.58 7.48
N LEU A 336 -13.52 5.27 7.55
CA LEU A 336 -12.51 4.59 8.34
C LEU A 336 -11.55 3.88 7.39
N VAL A 337 -10.26 4.19 7.48
CA VAL A 337 -9.21 3.55 6.67
C VAL A 337 -8.26 2.86 7.63
N TYR A 338 -8.29 1.53 7.66
CA TYR A 338 -7.37 0.72 8.44
C TYR A 338 -6.20 0.29 7.55
N GLU A 339 -5.09 1.01 7.67
CA GLU A 339 -3.93 0.87 6.78
C GLU A 339 -2.63 1.07 7.54
N MET A 340 -1.52 0.69 6.93
CA MET A 340 -0.21 1.05 7.47
C MET A 340 0.00 2.56 7.34
N VAL A 341 0.41 3.18 8.45
CA VAL A 341 0.74 4.61 8.49
C VAL A 341 2.20 4.74 8.86
N LEU A 342 3.05 4.87 7.82
CA LEU A 342 4.49 4.96 8.02
C LEU A 342 4.84 6.21 8.84
N PRO A 343 5.60 6.08 9.94
CA PRO A 343 6.08 7.24 10.66
C PRO A 343 7.16 7.94 9.83
N ALA A 344 7.29 9.25 10.00
CA ALA A 344 8.30 10.05 9.29
C ALA A 344 9.75 9.64 9.61
N ARG A 345 9.96 8.93 10.74
CA ARG A 345 11.23 8.37 11.19
C ARG A 345 10.97 7.15 12.07
N ASP A 346 12.01 6.35 12.27
CA ASP A 346 11.99 5.21 13.21
C ASP A 346 10.92 4.15 12.87
N ALA A 347 10.63 3.96 11.57
CA ALA A 347 9.72 2.92 11.11
C ALA A 347 10.22 1.53 11.53
N MET A 348 9.29 0.66 11.92
CA MET A 348 9.63 -0.72 12.24
C MET A 348 10.12 -1.44 10.99
N PRO A 349 11.10 -2.36 11.10
CA PRO A 349 11.59 -3.11 9.94
C PRO A 349 10.48 -3.78 9.12
N LEU A 350 9.47 -4.34 9.80
CA LEU A 350 8.32 -4.95 9.14
C LEU A 350 7.57 -3.96 8.23
N MET A 351 7.39 -2.71 8.66
CA MET A 351 6.66 -1.70 7.89
C MET A 351 7.39 -1.39 6.58
N THR A 352 8.70 -1.15 6.66
CA THR A 352 9.53 -0.85 5.47
C THR A 352 9.70 -2.06 4.56
N THR A 353 9.77 -3.27 5.13
CA THR A 353 9.84 -4.49 4.33
C THR A 353 8.56 -4.74 3.56
N LEU A 354 7.40 -4.56 4.20
CA LEU A 354 6.10 -4.73 3.55
C LEU A 354 5.89 -3.70 2.43
N ASP A 355 6.25 -2.43 2.66
CA ASP A 355 6.19 -1.39 1.63
C ASP A 355 6.97 -1.78 0.36
N VAL A 356 8.24 -2.15 0.53
CA VAL A 356 9.07 -2.59 -0.61
C VAL A 356 8.53 -3.88 -1.22
N GLN A 357 8.06 -4.85 -0.44
CA GLN A 357 7.49 -6.09 -0.98
C GLN A 357 6.19 -5.86 -1.76
N LEU A 358 5.37 -4.90 -1.34
CA LEU A 358 4.17 -4.50 -2.04
C LEU A 358 4.51 -3.91 -3.41
N MET A 359 5.54 -3.05 -3.49
CA MET A 359 6.08 -2.59 -4.77
C MET A 359 6.65 -3.74 -5.61
N VAL A 360 7.44 -4.64 -5.00
CA VAL A 360 8.08 -5.78 -5.69
C VAL A 360 7.07 -6.69 -6.36
N CYS A 361 5.94 -6.96 -5.70
CA CYS A 361 4.96 -7.94 -6.16
C CYS A 361 3.80 -7.32 -6.94
N LEU A 362 3.33 -6.15 -6.51
CA LEU A 362 2.04 -5.59 -6.93
C LEU A 362 2.15 -4.14 -7.40
N SER A 363 3.32 -3.51 -7.36
CA SER A 363 3.45 -2.08 -7.67
C SER A 363 2.59 -1.17 -6.76
N GLY A 364 2.19 -1.68 -5.59
CA GLY A 364 1.51 -0.92 -4.55
C GLY A 364 2.49 -0.13 -3.68
N MET A 365 1.95 0.62 -2.72
CA MET A 365 2.74 1.46 -1.82
C MET A 365 2.10 1.59 -0.44
N GLU A 366 2.95 1.69 0.57
CA GLU A 366 2.54 2.13 1.90
C GLU A 366 2.77 3.64 2.03
N ARG A 367 1.92 4.31 2.79
CA ARG A 367 1.90 5.77 2.86
C ARG A 367 2.30 6.29 4.23
N THR A 368 3.03 7.39 4.24
CA THR A 368 3.30 8.14 5.46
C THR A 368 2.05 8.84 5.99
N GLU A 369 2.06 9.24 7.25
CA GLU A 369 0.97 10.05 7.82
C GLU A 369 0.72 11.34 7.02
N GLU A 370 1.77 12.01 6.55
CA GLU A 370 1.64 13.22 5.75
C GLU A 370 1.00 12.93 4.38
N HIS A 371 1.42 11.84 3.74
CA HIS A 371 0.84 11.40 2.47
C HIS A 371 -0.64 11.06 2.64
N TRP A 372 -1.01 10.27 3.65
CA TRP A 372 -2.41 9.97 3.95
C TRP A 372 -3.24 11.23 4.14
N LYS A 373 -2.77 12.17 4.97
CA LYS A 373 -3.46 13.45 5.21
C LYS A 373 -3.65 14.25 3.92
N ARG A 374 -2.63 14.31 3.06
CA ARG A 374 -2.71 14.98 1.75
C ARG A 374 -3.74 14.31 0.86
N LEU A 375 -3.64 13.01 0.66
CA LEU A 375 -4.52 12.23 -0.22
C LEU A 375 -5.99 12.32 0.21
N LEU A 376 -6.26 12.16 1.50
CA LEU A 376 -7.62 12.26 2.05
C LEU A 376 -8.16 13.69 1.94
N LYS A 377 -7.33 14.71 2.17
CA LYS A 377 -7.72 16.10 1.97
C LYS A 377 -8.07 16.39 0.51
N GLU A 378 -7.26 15.91 -0.43
CA GLU A 378 -7.52 16.06 -1.87
C GLU A 378 -8.81 15.34 -2.30
N ALA A 379 -9.15 14.23 -1.65
CA ALA A 379 -10.44 13.55 -1.80
C ALA A 379 -11.61 14.26 -1.09
N GLY A 380 -11.39 15.40 -0.42
CA GLY A 380 -12.40 16.18 0.27
C GLY A 380 -12.80 15.65 1.65
N PHE A 381 -11.83 15.09 2.37
CA PHE A 381 -11.98 14.64 3.74
C PHE A 381 -11.13 15.43 4.71
N LYS A 382 -11.65 15.60 5.92
CA LYS A 382 -10.89 16.05 7.08
C LYS A 382 -10.55 14.84 7.94
N VAL A 383 -9.26 14.61 8.17
CA VAL A 383 -8.79 13.61 9.13
C VAL A 383 -9.14 14.08 10.55
N ASN A 384 -10.00 13.32 11.23
CA ASN A 384 -10.42 13.60 12.60
C ASN A 384 -9.46 12.98 13.62
N SER A 385 -9.01 11.74 13.40
CA SER A 385 -8.05 11.07 14.27
C SER A 385 -7.29 9.97 13.53
N ILE A 386 -6.13 9.57 14.08
CA ILE A 386 -5.40 8.36 13.67
C ILE A 386 -5.13 7.55 14.94
N SER A 387 -5.88 6.46 15.09
CA SER A 387 -5.78 5.55 16.24
C SER A 387 -4.67 4.55 16.00
N ARG A 388 -3.83 4.33 17.02
CA ARG A 388 -2.61 3.53 16.93
C ARG A 388 -2.47 2.63 18.15
N HIS A 389 -1.82 1.49 17.95
CA HIS A 389 -1.42 0.61 19.04
C HIS A 389 0.10 0.34 18.94
N PRO A 390 0.87 0.35 20.05
CA PRO A 390 2.33 0.15 20.02
C PRO A 390 2.80 -1.14 19.33
N ARG A 391 1.96 -2.18 19.36
CA ARG A 391 2.19 -3.47 18.67
C ARG A 391 1.65 -3.57 17.24
N ALA A 392 0.74 -2.69 16.83
CA ALA A 392 0.10 -2.81 15.52
C ALA A 392 0.96 -2.11 14.45
N PRO A 393 1.28 -2.78 13.34
CA PRO A 393 1.89 -2.10 12.20
C PRO A 393 0.90 -1.13 11.51
N GLU A 394 -0.39 -1.40 11.64
CA GLU A 394 -1.47 -0.63 11.03
C GLU A 394 -2.14 0.32 12.02
N SER A 395 -2.85 1.31 11.48
CA SER A 395 -3.54 2.35 12.22
C SER A 395 -4.90 2.62 11.58
N VAL A 396 -5.89 3.00 12.39
CA VAL A 396 -7.21 3.38 11.88
C VAL A 396 -7.27 4.90 11.73
N ILE A 397 -7.35 5.37 10.49
CA ILE A 397 -7.55 6.78 10.14
C ILE A 397 -9.06 7.04 10.09
N GLU A 398 -9.57 7.86 11.00
CA GLU A 398 -10.95 8.32 10.96
C GLU A 398 -11.04 9.65 10.23
N CYS A 399 -11.92 9.70 9.23
CA CYS A 399 -12.19 10.86 8.42
C CYS A 399 -13.67 11.23 8.44
N VAL A 400 -13.93 12.53 8.31
CA VAL A 400 -15.26 13.08 8.05
C VAL A 400 -15.24 13.89 6.76
N ARG A 401 -16.41 14.09 6.16
CA ARG A 401 -16.53 14.89 4.95
C ARG A 401 -16.11 16.32 5.22
N ASP A 402 -15.26 16.88 4.37
CA ASP A 402 -14.92 18.30 4.36
C ASP A 402 -15.80 18.98 3.29
N ASP A 403 -16.85 19.65 3.76
CA ASP A 403 -17.79 20.38 2.89
C ASP A 403 -17.29 21.78 2.55
N GLU A 404 -16.37 22.33 3.32
CA GLU A 404 -15.73 23.62 3.03
C GLU A 404 -14.69 23.47 1.92
N TYR A 405 -14.05 22.31 1.80
CA TYR A 405 -13.03 22.06 0.77
C TYR A 405 -13.55 22.22 -0.66
N PHE A 406 -14.80 21.84 -0.92
CA PHE A 406 -15.47 21.95 -2.22
C PHE A 406 -16.50 23.08 -2.28
N SER A 407 -16.53 24.01 -1.33
CA SER A 407 -17.53 25.09 -1.32
C SER A 407 -17.51 26.00 -2.56
N TRP A 408 -16.45 25.93 -3.36
CA TRP A 408 -16.29 26.61 -4.64
C TRP A 408 -16.81 25.80 -5.83
N ALA A 409 -16.94 24.48 -5.68
CA ALA A 409 -17.45 23.58 -6.72
C ALA A 409 -18.99 23.55 -6.63
N PRO A 410 -19.70 23.71 -7.74
CA PRO A 410 -21.16 23.65 -7.73
C PRO A 410 -21.67 22.29 -7.22
N ASN A 411 -22.70 22.32 -6.36
CA ASN A 411 -23.33 21.12 -5.80
C ASN A 411 -24.12 20.29 -6.84
N ASP A 412 -24.40 20.89 -8.00
CA ASP A 412 -25.14 20.30 -9.11
C ASP A 412 -24.46 20.74 -10.43
N PRO A 413 -23.93 19.80 -11.24
CA PRO A 413 -23.29 20.11 -12.52
C PRO A 413 -24.23 20.81 -13.51
N ASP A 414 -25.55 20.63 -13.36
CA ASP A 414 -26.54 21.08 -14.34
C ASP A 414 -27.18 22.43 -14.01
N THR A 415 -26.94 23.00 -12.81
CA THR A 415 -27.67 24.21 -12.37
C THR A 415 -26.85 25.37 -11.79
N ALA A 416 -25.52 25.32 -11.71
CA ALA A 416 -24.79 26.37 -10.98
C ALA A 416 -23.67 27.08 -11.79
N GLN A 417 -23.73 28.41 -11.74
CA GLN A 417 -22.63 29.30 -12.08
C GLN A 417 -21.44 28.96 -11.18
N VAL A 418 -20.33 28.53 -11.79
CA VAL A 418 -19.07 28.27 -11.09
C VAL A 418 -18.61 29.55 -10.39
N ASN A 419 -18.28 29.49 -9.09
CA ASN A 419 -17.61 30.60 -8.42
C ASN A 419 -16.12 30.57 -8.77
N ILE A 420 -15.82 31.04 -9.98
CA ILE A 420 -14.49 30.92 -10.60
C ILE A 420 -13.42 31.72 -9.81
N SER A 421 -13.79 32.76 -9.05
CA SER A 421 -12.83 33.56 -8.27
C SER A 421 -12.20 32.76 -7.13
N GLY A 422 -13.02 32.06 -6.35
CA GLY A 422 -12.55 31.22 -5.24
C GLY A 422 -11.72 30.01 -5.71
N PHE A 423 -11.93 29.57 -6.95
CA PHE A 423 -11.14 28.50 -7.59
C PHE A 423 -9.71 28.96 -7.90
N PHE A 424 -9.52 30.09 -8.58
CA PHE A 424 -8.19 30.57 -8.97
C PHE A 424 -7.34 31.11 -7.82
N GLU A 425 -7.96 31.67 -6.77
CA GLU A 425 -7.24 32.14 -5.58
C GLU A 425 -6.57 31.01 -4.78
N ARG A 426 -7.03 29.75 -4.96
CA ARG A 426 -6.53 28.57 -4.22
C ARG A 426 -5.64 27.65 -5.05
N ILE A 427 -5.45 27.92 -6.34
CA ILE A 427 -4.44 27.22 -7.15
C ILE A 427 -3.05 27.69 -6.70
N ALA A 428 -2.19 26.76 -6.31
CA ALA A 428 -0.80 27.06 -5.96
C ALA A 428 -0.11 27.79 -7.13
N PRO A 429 0.80 28.75 -6.85
CA PRO A 429 1.60 29.39 -7.89
C PRO A 429 2.25 28.35 -8.80
N VAL A 430 2.06 28.45 -10.11
CA VAL A 430 2.71 27.53 -11.06
C VAL A 430 4.14 28.03 -11.28
N LEU A 431 5.11 27.17 -10.98
CA LEU A 431 6.52 27.42 -11.27
C LEU A 431 6.78 27.09 -12.74
N ILE A 432 6.99 28.12 -13.56
CA ILE A 432 7.37 27.94 -14.95
C ILE A 432 8.90 28.10 -15.04
N THR A 433 9.57 27.09 -15.59
CA THR A 433 11.01 27.14 -15.84
C THR A 433 11.26 27.22 -17.34
N PHE A 434 11.94 28.28 -17.78
CA PHE A 434 12.34 28.47 -19.17
C PHE A 434 13.82 28.87 -19.21
N ASN A 435 14.63 28.19 -20.04
CA ASN A 435 16.09 28.39 -20.14
C ASN A 435 16.82 28.45 -18.78
N GLY A 436 16.48 27.55 -17.86
CA GLY A 436 17.16 27.43 -16.56
C GLY A 436 16.83 28.53 -15.54
N LYS A 437 15.83 29.39 -15.82
CA LYS A 437 15.29 30.34 -14.85
C LYS A 437 13.86 29.95 -14.48
N THR A 438 13.63 29.80 -13.18
CA THR A 438 12.32 29.48 -12.61
C THR A 438 11.66 30.75 -12.11
N GLN A 439 10.43 31.01 -12.53
CA GLN A 439 9.60 32.11 -12.02
C GLN A 439 8.27 31.61 -11.47
N MET A 440 7.81 32.28 -10.42
CA MET A 440 6.56 32.01 -9.74
C MET A 440 5.45 32.86 -10.37
N THR A 441 4.46 32.23 -11.00
CA THR A 441 3.31 32.97 -11.58
C THR A 441 2.23 33.21 -10.51
N ARG A 442 1.53 34.35 -10.60
CA ARG A 442 0.33 34.64 -9.80
C ARG A 442 -0.86 34.79 -10.73
N TRP A 443 -2.01 34.25 -10.32
CA TRP A 443 -3.27 34.49 -10.99
C TRP A 443 -3.76 35.91 -10.67
N ALA A 444 -4.12 36.68 -11.70
CA ALA A 444 -4.67 38.03 -11.53
C ALA A 444 -6.07 38.09 -12.15
N SER A 445 -7.03 38.65 -11.42
CA SER A 445 -8.38 38.90 -11.93
C SER A 445 -8.39 40.16 -12.80
N SER A 446 -8.90 40.08 -14.03
CA SER A 446 -9.23 41.28 -14.82
C SER A 446 -10.71 41.60 -14.66
N SER A 447 -11.04 42.86 -14.38
CA SER A 447 -12.40 43.29 -14.04
C SER A 447 -13.35 43.44 -15.24
N GLU A 448 -12.90 43.19 -16.47
CA GLU A 448 -13.66 43.59 -17.66
C GLU A 448 -14.40 42.46 -18.39
N ASP A 449 -14.08 41.17 -18.23
CA ASP A 449 -14.67 40.13 -19.11
C ASP A 449 -14.95 38.75 -18.47
N ASN A 450 -15.03 38.62 -17.14
CA ASN A 450 -15.10 37.30 -16.47
C ASN A 450 -13.97 36.34 -16.92
N CYS A 451 -12.84 36.89 -17.37
CA CYS A 451 -11.65 36.15 -17.80
C CYS A 451 -10.56 36.24 -16.73
N TYR A 452 -10.04 35.09 -16.30
CA TYR A 452 -8.85 34.98 -15.44
C TYR A 452 -7.64 34.79 -16.33
N ASN A 453 -6.66 35.69 -16.20
CA ASN A 453 -5.44 35.65 -16.98
C ASN A 453 -4.29 35.11 -16.12
N LEU A 454 -3.45 34.27 -16.73
CA LEU A 454 -2.15 33.93 -16.15
C LEU A 454 -1.19 35.07 -16.48
N ASP A 455 -0.97 36.00 -15.54
CA ASP A 455 0.02 37.06 -15.71
C ASP A 455 1.43 36.47 -15.56
N ILE A 456 2.16 36.43 -16.67
CA ILE A 456 3.58 36.07 -16.70
C ILE A 456 4.36 37.38 -16.79
N ASP A 457 4.94 37.81 -15.67
CA ASP A 457 5.75 39.03 -15.59
C ASP A 457 7.14 38.78 -16.19
N LEU A 458 7.21 38.78 -17.53
CA LEU A 458 8.48 38.72 -18.26
C LEU A 458 9.11 40.11 -18.23
N ASN A 459 10.16 40.28 -17.43
CA ASN A 459 10.99 41.49 -17.49
C ASN A 459 11.73 41.51 -18.85
N VAL A 460 11.20 42.27 -19.82
CA VAL A 460 11.61 42.25 -21.24
C VAL A 460 12.96 42.96 -21.49
N ASP A 461 13.52 43.67 -20.51
CA ASP A 461 14.72 44.49 -20.73
C ASP A 461 16.01 43.70 -21.06
N ASN A 462 16.01 42.37 -20.89
CA ASN A 462 17.15 41.51 -21.23
C ASN A 462 16.91 40.55 -22.42
N PHE A 463 15.75 40.60 -23.08
CA PHE A 463 15.39 39.61 -24.09
C PHE A 463 15.92 39.93 -25.50
N CYS A 464 16.20 41.20 -25.82
CA CYS A 464 16.54 41.61 -27.19
C CYS A 464 18.03 41.52 -27.57
N HIS A 465 18.95 41.14 -26.67
CA HIS A 465 20.39 41.21 -26.97
C HIS A 465 21.07 39.90 -27.44
N ASN A 466 20.40 38.75 -27.43
CA ASN A 466 21.03 37.45 -27.76
C ASN A 466 20.51 36.78 -29.05
N LEU A 467 19.91 37.52 -29.97
CA LEU A 467 19.37 37.00 -31.25
C LEU A 467 20.31 37.17 -32.46
N LEU A 468 21.63 37.25 -32.22
CA LEU A 468 22.66 37.22 -33.27
C LEU A 468 23.55 35.99 -33.08
N GLY A 469 23.01 34.80 -33.37
CA GLY A 469 23.79 33.58 -33.15
C GLY A 469 23.20 32.27 -33.67
N PHE A 470 22.23 32.26 -34.58
CA PHE A 470 21.84 31.03 -35.28
C PHE A 470 21.45 31.33 -36.73
N SER A 471 22.37 31.03 -37.65
CA SER A 471 22.09 30.92 -39.07
C SER A 471 21.67 29.49 -39.40
N LYS A 472 20.57 29.35 -40.15
CA LYS A 472 19.93 28.12 -40.70
C LYS A 472 18.81 27.51 -39.86
N LEU A 473 17.63 28.10 -39.97
CA LEU A 473 16.36 27.36 -40.13
C LEU A 473 15.36 28.28 -40.84
N ASP A 474 14.44 27.64 -41.55
CA ASP A 474 13.77 28.10 -42.77
C ASP A 474 12.89 29.35 -42.63
N ARG A 475 12.84 30.14 -43.71
CA ARG A 475 12.12 31.43 -43.78
C ARG A 475 10.64 31.20 -44.10
N SER A 476 9.76 31.43 -43.14
CA SER A 476 8.34 31.77 -43.43
C SER A 476 7.65 32.45 -42.25
N PHE A 477 8.12 33.65 -41.88
CA PHE A 477 7.29 34.61 -41.13
C PHE A 477 7.27 35.92 -41.91
N ASN A 478 6.09 36.23 -42.48
CA ASN A 478 5.78 37.56 -42.99
C ASN A 478 5.21 38.34 -41.80
N VAL A 479 5.97 39.31 -41.29
CA VAL A 479 5.50 40.25 -40.28
C VAL A 479 5.17 41.56 -41.01
N ASP A 480 3.93 42.01 -40.87
CA ASP A 480 3.45 43.30 -41.39
C ASP A 480 4.23 44.44 -40.70
N PRO A 481 4.86 45.40 -41.41
CA PRO A 481 5.75 46.41 -40.80
C PRO A 481 5.03 47.51 -40.00
N GLY A 482 3.80 47.28 -39.51
CA GLY A 482 2.88 48.33 -39.06
C GLY A 482 2.47 48.35 -37.58
N SER A 483 2.83 47.38 -36.72
CA SER A 483 2.39 47.39 -35.31
C SER A 483 3.38 48.09 -34.38
N ARG A 484 2.87 49.04 -33.58
CA ARG A 484 3.62 49.86 -32.61
C ARG A 484 3.91 49.08 -31.33
N ARG A 485 4.97 49.52 -30.63
CA ARG A 485 5.31 49.19 -29.23
C ARG A 485 4.06 49.32 -28.35
N ASP A 486 3.60 48.20 -27.77
CA ASP A 486 2.75 48.05 -26.56
C ASP A 486 1.86 46.79 -26.56
N ASP A 487 2.09 45.82 -27.46
CA ASP A 487 1.31 44.58 -27.44
C ASP A 487 1.84 43.57 -26.40
N LYS A 488 1.10 43.44 -25.29
CA LYS A 488 1.17 42.28 -24.39
C LYS A 488 0.89 41.00 -25.19
N LEU A 489 1.83 40.05 -25.17
CA LEU A 489 1.65 38.72 -25.78
C LEU A 489 0.52 37.97 -25.06
N ARG A 490 -0.64 37.85 -25.72
CA ARG A 490 -1.80 37.10 -25.24
C ARG A 490 -1.64 35.62 -25.64
N TYR A 491 -1.48 34.72 -24.68
CA TYR A 491 -1.60 33.28 -24.89
C TYR A 491 -2.73 32.75 -23.98
N PHE A 492 -3.66 32.01 -24.59
CA PHE A 492 -4.95 31.48 -24.10
C PHE A 492 -6.19 32.36 -24.31
N GLN A 493 -6.94 32.00 -25.36
CA GLN A 493 -8.39 32.24 -25.50
C GLN A 493 -9.08 30.87 -25.39
N SER A 494 -9.98 30.68 -24.42
CA SER A 494 -10.98 29.61 -24.52
C SER A 494 -12.24 30.20 -25.12
N THR A 495 -12.48 30.00 -26.41
CA THR A 495 -13.76 30.34 -27.03
C THR A 495 -14.71 29.15 -26.92
N GLN A 496 -15.86 29.38 -26.27
CA GLN A 496 -17.02 28.53 -26.44
C GLN A 496 -17.62 28.76 -27.84
N GLY A 497 -17.93 27.66 -28.52
CA GLY A 497 -18.81 27.60 -29.68
C GLY A 497 -18.13 27.79 -31.04
N LEU A 498 -18.08 26.72 -31.85
CA LEU A 498 -18.51 26.71 -33.26
C LEU A 498 -18.49 25.28 -33.81
N SER A 499 -19.54 24.97 -34.56
CA SER A 499 -19.85 23.72 -35.25
C SER A 499 -18.97 23.44 -36.46
N GLY A 500 -18.64 22.16 -36.68
CA GLY A 500 -18.52 21.51 -37.99
C GLY A 500 -17.42 21.97 -38.97
N GLY A 501 -16.46 21.09 -39.26
CA GLY A 501 -15.58 21.17 -40.43
C GLY A 501 -14.10 21.07 -40.07
N GLY A 502 -13.46 19.96 -40.44
CA GLY A 502 -12.05 19.70 -40.12
C GLY A 502 -11.06 20.58 -40.85
N ILE A 503 -9.87 20.75 -40.24
CA ILE A 503 -8.53 20.60 -40.80
C ILE A 503 -7.58 20.46 -39.59
N ALA A 504 -6.81 19.37 -39.57
CA ALA A 504 -5.79 19.09 -38.57
C ALA A 504 -4.54 19.95 -38.82
N GLY A 505 -4.01 20.57 -37.76
CA GLY A 505 -2.75 21.31 -37.76
C GLY A 505 -2.13 21.28 -36.37
N THR A 506 -1.28 20.28 -36.13
CA THR A 506 -0.55 20.06 -34.88
C THR A 506 0.58 21.08 -34.72
N VAL A 507 0.57 21.89 -33.66
CA VAL A 507 1.73 22.68 -33.23
C VAL A 507 2.36 21.96 -32.04
N ALA A 508 3.51 21.33 -32.26
CA ALA A 508 4.34 20.73 -31.23
C ALA A 508 5.34 21.78 -30.72
N GLY A 509 5.21 22.14 -29.44
CA GLY A 509 6.18 22.94 -28.69
C GLY A 509 6.12 22.56 -27.22
N THR A 510 7.26 22.15 -26.66
CA THR A 510 7.40 21.53 -25.34
C THR A 510 6.99 22.48 -24.21
N VAL A 511 5.79 22.33 -23.68
CA VAL A 511 5.39 22.89 -22.38
C VAL A 511 5.67 21.82 -21.33
N ALA A 512 6.68 22.05 -20.49
CA ALA A 512 6.88 21.27 -19.28
C ALA A 512 5.67 21.46 -18.35
N GLY A 513 5.16 20.35 -17.82
CA GLY A 513 3.80 20.18 -17.31
C GLY A 513 3.29 21.26 -16.35
N VAL A 514 2.04 21.66 -16.57
CA VAL A 514 1.23 22.43 -15.62
C VAL A 514 0.71 21.45 -14.56
N ALA A 515 1.21 21.56 -13.32
CA ALA A 515 0.63 20.86 -12.19
C ALA A 515 -0.67 21.57 -11.76
N ILE A 516 -1.80 21.08 -12.25
CA ILE A 516 -3.13 21.50 -11.78
C ILE A 516 -3.38 20.78 -10.44
N PRO A 517 -3.80 21.47 -9.35
CA PRO A 517 -4.16 20.81 -8.10
C PRO A 517 -5.17 19.68 -8.33
N GLY A 518 -4.99 18.53 -7.67
CA GLY A 518 -5.76 17.31 -7.94
C GLY A 518 -7.29 17.51 -7.98
N ALA A 519 -7.83 18.41 -7.15
CA ALA A 519 -9.25 18.75 -7.14
C ALA A 519 -9.77 19.38 -8.44
N ALA A 520 -8.93 20.19 -9.12
CA ALA A 520 -9.26 20.83 -10.38
C ALA A 520 -9.14 19.85 -11.57
N ALA A 521 -8.13 18.98 -11.57
CA ALA A 521 -8.03 17.90 -12.55
C ALA A 521 -9.21 16.92 -12.43
N TYR A 522 -9.63 16.60 -11.20
CA TYR A 522 -10.77 15.73 -10.92
C TYR A 522 -12.10 16.30 -11.42
N TYR A 523 -12.35 17.61 -11.20
CA TYR A 523 -13.55 18.28 -11.71
C TYR A 523 -13.62 18.31 -13.24
N PHE A 524 -12.50 18.62 -13.91
CA PHE A 524 -12.45 18.68 -15.39
C PHE A 524 -12.49 17.31 -16.06
N LEU A 525 -12.01 16.24 -15.41
CA LEU A 525 -12.09 14.87 -15.92
C LEU A 525 -13.48 14.24 -15.78
N GLN A 526 -14.35 14.73 -14.88
CA GLN A 526 -15.73 14.26 -14.75
C GLN A 526 -16.69 14.84 -15.80
N GLN A 527 -16.33 15.94 -16.46
CA GLN A 527 -17.17 16.57 -17.50
C GLN A 527 -16.85 16.12 -18.94
N ARG A 528 -15.94 15.15 -19.13
CA ARG A 528 -15.62 14.59 -20.46
C ARG A 528 -15.96 13.11 -20.57
#